data_AF-A0A7S0NNI6-F1
#
_entry.id   AF-A0A7S0NNI6-F1
#
_cell.length_a   1.000
_cell.length_b   1.000
_cell.length_c   1.000
_cell.angle_alpha   90.00
_cell.angle_beta   90.00
_cell.angle_gamma   90.00
#
_symmetry.space_group_name_H-M   'P 1'
#
loop_
_entity.id
_entity.type
_entity.pdbx_description
1 polymer ?
#
loop_
_entity_poly.entity_id
_entity_poly.type
_entity_poly.pdbx_seq_one_letter_code
_entity_poly.pdbx_strand_id
1 'polypeptide(L)'
;VKLKQEGVPGGRMSAALLVWATSAGATLSEDGVSCDGATLFFSQYQETSPTSGRENKYYQIYNPTAAAVNLAADYSIASCINGCSSAAAFEYGYKFAAGATIAAGGAYTLCNAGLEDTHGCDEVLSFPRVSYTGNDLLALIWGTDHTRARPADVVDRIGRFTTAREVQQRVPLWTVCGVASRVVAADVLLTRA
;
A
#
# COMPACT_ATOMS: atom_id res chain seq x y z
N VAL A 1 -13.69 -5.12 7.76
CA VAL A 1 -12.63 -4.13 7.56
C VAL A 1 -13.26 -2.79 7.22
N LYS A 2 -12.94 -1.74 7.98
CA LYS A 2 -13.50 -0.40 7.77
C LYS A 2 -12.40 0.49 7.19
N LEU A 3 -12.62 1.07 6.00
CA LEU A 3 -11.70 2.03 5.41
C LEU A 3 -12.20 3.45 5.64
N LYS A 4 -11.30 4.32 6.11
CA LYS A 4 -11.50 5.76 6.20
C LYS A 4 -10.51 6.44 5.26
N GLN A 5 -11.03 7.26 4.34
CA GLN A 5 -10.23 8.14 3.49
C GLN A 5 -10.37 9.58 3.97
N GLU A 6 -9.26 10.27 4.22
CA GLU A 6 -9.24 11.70 4.56
C GLU A 6 -8.33 12.48 3.61
N GLY A 7 -8.80 13.64 3.13
CA GLY A 7 -7.97 14.57 2.36
C GLY A 7 -7.04 15.36 3.28
N VAL A 8 -5.79 15.57 2.85
CA VAL A 8 -4.80 16.34 3.62
C VAL A 8 -5.10 17.87 3.53
N PRO A 9 -5.03 18.65 4.62
CA PRO A 9 -5.32 20.08 4.60
C PRO A 9 -4.39 20.83 3.63
N GLY A 10 -4.94 21.39 2.54
CA GLY A 10 -4.18 22.17 1.54
C GLY A 10 -4.47 21.79 0.08
N GLY A 11 -4.99 20.59 -0.16
CA GLY A 11 -5.64 20.20 -1.42
C GLY A 11 -7.14 20.43 -1.35
N ARG A 12 -7.82 20.56 -2.50
CA ARG A 12 -9.28 20.77 -2.56
C ARG A 12 -10.02 19.81 -1.62
N MET A 13 -10.81 20.38 -0.70
CA MET A 13 -11.60 19.65 0.30
C MET A 13 -12.34 18.46 -0.32
N SER A 14 -12.04 17.25 0.13
CA SER A 14 -12.93 16.11 -0.03
C SER A 14 -13.34 15.61 1.34
N ALA A 15 -14.66 15.48 1.51
CA ALA A 15 -15.29 14.90 2.69
C ALA A 15 -14.66 13.54 3.01
N ALA A 16 -14.52 13.22 4.30
CA ALA A 16 -14.05 11.91 4.72
C ALA A 16 -14.97 10.82 4.14
N LEU A 17 -14.48 10.06 3.16
CA LEU A 17 -15.26 9.01 2.53
C LEU A 17 -15.07 7.73 3.36
N LEU A 18 -16.14 7.32 4.03
CA LEU A 18 -16.16 6.08 4.79
C LEU A 18 -16.70 4.96 3.90
N VAL A 19 -15.82 4.02 3.54
CA VAL A 19 -16.19 2.89 2.68
C VAL A 19 -16.40 1.65 3.54
N TRP A 20 -17.57 1.05 3.40
CA TRP A 20 -17.94 -0.18 4.10
C TRP A 20 -17.57 -1.40 3.27
N ALA A 21 -16.74 -2.29 3.81
CA ALA A 21 -16.60 -3.64 3.28
C ALA A 21 -17.51 -4.58 4.06
N THR A 22 -18.39 -5.31 3.37
CA THR A 22 -19.20 -6.39 3.95
C THR A 22 -18.26 -7.52 4.37
N SER A 23 -18.17 -7.76 5.67
CA SER A 23 -17.41 -8.88 6.24
C SER A 23 -18.23 -10.17 6.16
N ALA A 24 -18.02 -10.96 5.11
CA ALA A 24 -18.17 -12.41 5.10
C ALA A 24 -17.73 -12.97 3.73
N GLY A 25 -16.63 -13.71 3.71
CA GLY A 25 -16.04 -14.32 2.51
C GLY A 25 -14.90 -13.49 1.95
N ALA A 26 -13.76 -14.14 1.67
CA ALA A 26 -12.60 -13.52 1.04
C ALA A 26 -13.04 -12.79 -0.23
N THR A 27 -13.05 -11.46 -0.19
CA THR A 27 -13.35 -10.64 -1.36
C THR A 27 -12.09 -10.64 -2.22
N LEU A 28 -12.17 -11.33 -3.36
CA LEU A 28 -11.15 -11.20 -4.39
C LEU A 28 -11.12 -9.73 -4.83
N SER A 29 -9.92 -9.14 -4.91
CA SER A 29 -9.74 -7.90 -5.67
C SER A 29 -10.17 -8.13 -7.13
N GLU A 30 -10.46 -7.08 -7.90
CA GLU A 30 -10.85 -7.18 -9.34
C GLU A 30 -9.87 -8.04 -10.18
N ASP A 31 -8.64 -8.25 -9.70
CA ASP A 31 -7.61 -9.08 -10.36
C ASP A 31 -7.35 -10.46 -9.68
N GLY A 32 -8.27 -10.97 -8.85
CA GLY A 32 -8.17 -12.33 -8.29
C GLY A 32 -7.23 -12.53 -7.10
N VAL A 33 -6.80 -11.44 -6.44
CA VAL A 33 -5.99 -11.47 -5.20
C VAL A 33 -6.91 -11.71 -4.00
N SER A 34 -6.62 -12.69 -3.13
CA SER A 34 -7.43 -12.99 -1.94
C SER A 34 -7.14 -12.05 -0.78
N CYS A 35 -8.17 -11.39 -0.26
CA CYS A 35 -8.05 -10.40 0.82
C CYS A 35 -8.69 -10.91 2.12
N ASP A 36 -8.22 -12.04 2.66
CA ASP A 36 -8.86 -12.70 3.81
C ASP A 36 -8.63 -11.99 5.16
N GLY A 37 -7.68 -11.06 5.23
CA GLY A 37 -7.33 -10.33 6.46
C GLY A 37 -6.78 -11.22 7.59
N ALA A 38 -6.52 -12.51 7.32
CA ALA A 38 -5.94 -13.44 8.27
C ALA A 38 -4.41 -13.34 8.36
N THR A 39 -3.82 -12.54 7.47
CA THR A 39 -2.38 -12.32 7.31
C THR A 39 -2.06 -10.82 7.39
N LEU A 40 -0.78 -10.46 7.21
CA LEU A 40 -0.34 -9.06 7.25
C LEU A 40 -1.03 -8.20 6.18
N PHE A 41 -1.29 -6.94 6.50
CA PHE A 41 -1.98 -6.05 5.58
C PHE A 41 -1.56 -4.60 5.77
N PHE A 42 -1.64 -3.76 4.73
CA PHE A 42 -1.41 -2.31 4.83
C PHE A 42 -2.51 -1.65 5.70
N SER A 43 -2.19 -1.26 6.93
CA SER A 43 -3.13 -0.58 7.83
C SER A 43 -3.22 0.91 7.58
N GLN A 44 -2.13 1.52 7.10
CA GLN A 44 -2.11 2.92 6.74
C GLN A 44 -1.34 3.15 5.45
N TYR A 45 -1.79 4.15 4.70
CA TYR A 45 -1.09 4.67 3.54
C TYR A 45 -1.34 6.16 3.48
N GLN A 46 -0.26 6.92 3.43
CA GLN A 46 -0.33 8.34 3.23
C GLN A 46 0.43 8.72 1.98
N GLU A 47 -0.26 9.50 1.15
CA GLU A 47 0.33 10.18 0.02
C GLU A 47 -0.07 11.65 0.06
N THR A 48 0.93 12.52 0.10
CA THR A 48 0.72 13.97 -0.02
C THR A 48 1.41 14.46 -1.29
N SER A 49 0.73 15.27 -2.10
CA SER A 49 1.26 15.84 -3.34
C SER A 49 2.43 16.80 -3.03
N PRO A 50 3.41 16.92 -3.94
CA PRO A 50 4.44 17.96 -3.85
C PRO A 50 3.86 19.38 -3.74
N THR A 51 2.65 19.61 -4.28
CA THR A 51 2.01 20.94 -4.32
C THR A 51 1.24 21.30 -3.05
N SER A 52 0.90 20.33 -2.20
CA SER A 52 0.20 20.52 -0.92
C SER A 52 1.16 20.60 0.27
N GLY A 53 2.47 20.50 0.03
CA GLY A 53 3.51 20.66 1.03
C GLY A 53 4.05 19.30 1.50
N ARG A 54 5.26 19.02 1.00
CA ARG A 54 6.24 18.02 1.47
C ARG A 54 5.92 16.55 1.20
N GLU A 55 7.00 15.79 1.07
CA GLU A 55 7.06 14.37 0.77
C GLU A 55 6.59 13.52 1.96
N ASN A 56 5.40 13.82 2.48
CA ASN A 56 4.77 13.12 3.58
C ASN A 56 4.16 11.82 3.06
N LYS A 57 5.03 10.90 2.67
CA LYS A 57 4.69 9.59 2.14
C LYS A 57 5.18 8.53 3.12
N TYR A 58 4.26 7.69 3.56
CA TYR A 58 4.58 6.49 4.30
C TYR A 58 3.47 5.45 4.10
N TYR A 59 3.79 4.21 4.43
CA TYR A 59 2.79 3.17 4.62
C TYR A 59 3.13 2.35 5.85
N GLN A 60 2.10 1.76 6.43
CA GLN A 60 2.19 0.94 7.62
C GLN A 60 1.60 -0.44 7.32
N ILE A 61 2.31 -1.48 7.75
CA ILE A 61 1.89 -2.87 7.68
C ILE A 61 1.48 -3.30 9.08
N TYR A 62 0.30 -3.88 9.22
CA TYR A 62 -0.21 -4.40 10.49
C TYR A 62 -0.18 -5.92 10.49
N ASN A 63 0.16 -6.49 11.64
CA ASN A 63 0.13 -7.91 11.90
C ASN A 63 -1.11 -8.27 12.76
N PRO A 64 -2.21 -8.73 12.17
CA PRO A 64 -3.40 -9.15 12.93
C PRO A 64 -3.26 -10.53 13.58
N THR A 65 -2.15 -11.25 13.35
CA THR A 65 -1.98 -12.61 13.85
C THR A 65 -1.66 -12.64 15.34
N ALA A 66 -1.78 -13.82 15.94
CA ALA A 66 -1.48 -14.04 17.36
C ALA A 66 0.03 -14.24 17.65
N ALA A 67 0.90 -14.15 16.64
CA ALA A 67 2.33 -14.39 16.78
C ALA A 67 3.17 -13.29 16.11
N ALA A 68 4.43 -13.18 16.50
CA ALA A 68 5.37 -12.31 15.80
C ALA A 68 5.67 -12.86 14.39
N VAL A 69 5.76 -11.96 13.41
CA VAL A 69 6.06 -12.30 12.01
C VAL A 69 7.42 -11.73 11.63
N ASN A 70 8.23 -12.52 10.91
CA ASN A 70 9.54 -12.12 10.42
C ASN A 70 9.42 -11.55 9.01
N LEU A 71 9.41 -10.22 8.88
CA LEU A 71 9.31 -9.55 7.60
C LEU A 71 10.54 -9.82 6.72
N ALA A 72 11.73 -9.74 7.30
CA ALA A 72 12.97 -9.87 6.55
C ALA A 72 13.14 -11.25 5.90
N ALA A 73 12.61 -12.29 6.53
CA ALA A 73 12.67 -13.66 6.02
C ALA A 73 11.52 -13.98 5.06
N ASP A 74 10.30 -13.60 5.41
CA ASP A 74 9.11 -14.15 4.79
C ASP A 74 8.42 -13.19 3.82
N TYR A 75 8.75 -11.89 3.86
CA TYR A 75 8.03 -10.86 3.11
C TYR A 75 8.96 -9.96 2.29
N SER A 76 8.39 -9.40 1.23
CA SER A 76 9.00 -8.30 0.50
C SER A 76 7.94 -7.34 0.01
N ILE A 77 8.38 -6.15 -0.42
CA ILE A 77 7.53 -5.19 -1.09
C ILE A 77 7.86 -5.22 -2.58
N ALA A 78 6.82 -5.11 -3.40
CA ALA A 78 6.97 -4.78 -4.80
C ALA A 78 6.13 -3.56 -5.18
N SER A 79 6.59 -2.83 -6.18
CA SER A 79 5.89 -1.65 -6.65
C SER A 79 6.06 -1.38 -8.13
N CYS A 80 5.16 -0.55 -8.66
CA CYS A 80 5.29 0.16 -9.93
C CYS A 80 5.09 1.64 -9.65
N ILE A 81 5.92 2.50 -10.23
CA ILE A 81 5.85 3.94 -9.97
C ILE A 81 5.37 4.67 -11.23
N ASN A 82 4.36 5.53 -11.10
CA ASN A 82 3.59 6.13 -12.20
C ASN A 82 2.78 5.11 -13.03
N GLY A 83 2.31 4.05 -12.39
CA GLY A 83 1.64 2.91 -13.04
C GLY A 83 2.63 1.87 -13.55
N CYS A 84 2.15 0.65 -13.80
CA CYS A 84 3.01 -0.42 -14.29
C CYS A 84 3.22 -0.29 -15.81
N SER A 85 4.45 -0.45 -16.27
CA SER A 85 4.80 -0.50 -17.70
C SER A 85 4.21 -1.71 -18.42
N SER A 86 3.83 -2.77 -17.70
CA SER A 86 3.15 -3.93 -18.26
C SER A 86 2.09 -4.49 -17.31
N ALA A 87 1.06 -5.11 -17.89
CA ALA A 87 0.06 -5.83 -17.11
C ALA A 87 0.72 -7.12 -16.58
N ALA A 88 0.87 -7.21 -15.26
CA ALA A 88 1.39 -8.35 -14.49
C ALA A 88 2.91 -8.43 -14.21
N ALA A 89 3.69 -7.36 -14.39
CA ALA A 89 5.05 -7.31 -13.85
C ALA A 89 5.24 -6.11 -12.91
N PHE A 90 5.85 -6.37 -11.76
CA PHE A 90 6.35 -5.33 -10.86
C PHE A 90 7.67 -4.78 -11.40
N GLU A 91 7.95 -3.51 -11.10
CA GLU A 91 9.14 -2.80 -11.61
C GLU A 91 10.23 -2.68 -10.56
N TYR A 92 9.83 -2.52 -9.31
CA TYR A 92 10.73 -2.32 -8.19
C TYR A 92 10.41 -3.29 -7.07
N GLY A 93 11.44 -3.61 -6.29
CA GLY A 93 11.32 -4.41 -5.08
C GLY A 93 12.08 -3.81 -3.92
N TYR A 94 11.64 -4.19 -2.73
CA TYR A 94 12.31 -3.89 -1.48
C TYR A 94 12.30 -5.11 -0.55
N LYS A 95 13.45 -5.40 0.05
CA LYS A 95 13.60 -6.39 1.10
C LYS A 95 13.81 -5.64 2.41
N PHE A 96 13.07 -6.03 3.44
CA PHE A 96 13.15 -5.41 4.76
C PHE A 96 14.55 -5.56 5.38
N ALA A 97 14.88 -4.65 6.29
CA ALA A 97 16.14 -4.70 7.03
C ALA A 97 16.30 -6.03 7.79
N ALA A 98 17.55 -6.47 7.97
CA ALA A 98 17.83 -7.71 8.69
C ALA A 98 17.26 -7.65 10.12
N GLY A 99 16.49 -8.67 10.50
CA GLY A 99 15.83 -8.72 11.80
C GLY A 99 14.51 -7.93 11.90
N ALA A 100 14.00 -7.38 10.79
CA ALA A 100 12.69 -6.74 10.77
C ALA A 100 11.58 -7.75 11.15
N THR A 101 10.91 -7.48 12.26
CA THR A 101 9.81 -8.29 12.79
C THR A 101 8.63 -7.41 13.20
N ILE A 102 7.41 -7.90 13.03
CA ILE A 102 6.21 -7.29 13.60
C ILE A 102 5.69 -8.17 14.73
N ALA A 103 5.58 -7.64 15.95
CA ALA A 103 4.93 -8.34 17.05
C ALA A 103 3.44 -8.64 16.74
N ALA A 104 2.84 -9.58 17.48
CA ALA A 104 1.40 -9.85 17.41
C ALA A 104 0.60 -8.58 17.72
N GLY A 105 -0.32 -8.19 16.83
CA GLY A 105 -1.08 -6.93 16.95
C GLY A 105 -0.22 -5.66 16.80
N GLY A 106 1.03 -5.80 16.37
CA GLY A 106 1.94 -4.69 16.11
C GLY A 106 1.83 -4.17 14.67
N ALA A 107 2.57 -3.10 14.40
CA ALA A 107 2.69 -2.52 13.08
C ALA A 107 4.15 -2.21 12.74
N TYR A 108 4.43 -2.08 11.44
CA TYR A 108 5.75 -1.75 10.89
C TYR A 108 5.60 -0.66 9.84
N THR A 109 6.29 0.47 10.04
CA THR A 109 6.07 1.72 9.31
C THR A 109 7.27 2.08 8.46
N LEU A 110 7.05 2.26 7.16
CA LEU A 110 8.08 2.64 6.19
C LEU A 110 7.80 4.04 5.68
N CYS A 111 8.77 4.93 5.83
CA CYS A 111 8.63 6.35 5.55
C CYS A 111 9.55 6.80 4.42
N ASN A 112 9.13 7.83 3.71
CA ASN A 112 10.01 8.54 2.79
C ASN A 112 11.06 9.35 3.58
N ALA A 113 12.30 9.39 3.10
CA ALA A 113 13.40 10.16 3.69
C ALA A 113 13.16 11.69 3.73
N GLY A 114 12.25 12.21 2.91
CA GLY A 114 11.79 13.59 2.91
C GLY A 114 10.62 13.88 3.86
N LEU A 115 10.17 12.89 4.64
CA LEU A 115 9.18 13.08 5.71
C LEU A 115 9.79 13.99 6.79
N GLU A 116 9.02 15.00 7.25
CA GLU A 116 9.52 15.98 8.22
C GLU A 116 9.93 15.37 9.56
N ASP A 117 9.22 14.34 10.01
CA ASP A 117 9.49 13.62 11.25
C ASP A 117 9.45 12.12 10.98
N THR A 118 10.60 11.47 11.16
CA THR A 118 10.76 10.03 10.96
C THR A 118 10.83 9.24 12.28
N HIS A 119 10.58 9.86 13.43
CA HIS A 119 10.71 9.19 14.74
C HIS A 119 9.75 8.00 14.93
N GLY A 120 8.63 7.97 14.20
CA GLY A 120 7.68 6.86 14.21
C GLY A 120 7.93 5.78 13.14
N CYS A 121 9.03 5.87 12.40
CA CYS A 121 9.32 5.00 11.27
C CYS A 121 10.27 3.87 11.71
N ASP A 122 9.93 2.64 11.34
CA ASP A 122 10.81 1.49 11.51
C ASP A 122 11.92 1.49 10.44
N GLU A 123 11.58 1.93 9.21
CA GLU A 123 12.55 2.13 8.13
C GLU A 123 12.31 3.45 7.39
N VAL A 124 13.39 4.12 7.01
CA VAL A 124 13.37 5.36 6.24
C VAL A 124 14.02 5.10 4.88
N LEU A 125 13.24 5.27 3.81
CA LEU A 125 13.63 4.90 2.45
C LEU A 125 13.53 6.08 1.49
N SER A 126 14.34 6.04 0.45
CA SER A 126 14.27 6.99 -0.67
C SER A 126 13.68 6.32 -1.92
N PHE A 127 13.60 7.11 -3.00
CA PHE A 127 13.19 6.61 -4.31
C PHE A 127 13.88 5.28 -4.68
N PRO A 128 13.15 4.32 -5.28
CA PRO A 128 11.72 4.33 -5.64
C PRO A 128 10.74 3.77 -4.57
N ARG A 129 11.17 3.50 -3.33
CA ARG A 129 10.43 2.60 -2.42
C ARG A 129 9.23 3.24 -1.72
N VAL A 130 9.27 4.55 -1.48
CA VAL A 130 8.19 5.31 -0.83
C VAL A 130 7.96 6.62 -1.61
N SER A 131 7.84 6.52 -2.94
CA SER A 131 7.90 7.69 -3.84
C SER A 131 6.75 7.76 -4.85
N TYR A 132 5.61 7.20 -4.48
CA TYR A 132 4.38 7.18 -5.27
C TYR A 132 3.74 8.58 -5.44
N THR A 133 2.88 8.69 -6.45
CA THR A 133 2.25 9.90 -7.03
C THR A 133 0.77 9.70 -7.41
N GLY A 134 0.12 8.69 -6.84
CA GLY A 134 -1.34 8.54 -6.85
C GLY A 134 -1.86 7.62 -7.95
N ASN A 135 -0.99 7.05 -8.77
CA ASN A 135 -1.32 6.10 -9.82
C ASN A 135 -0.42 4.86 -9.79
N ASP A 136 0.18 4.60 -8.63
CA ASP A 136 1.19 3.59 -8.39
C ASP A 136 0.57 2.28 -7.91
N LEU A 137 1.37 1.22 -7.98
CA LEU A 137 1.07 -0.05 -7.35
C LEU A 137 2.07 -0.27 -6.21
N LEU A 138 1.56 -0.64 -5.04
CA LEU A 138 2.35 -1.11 -3.91
C LEU A 138 1.74 -2.44 -3.43
N ALA A 139 2.57 -3.47 -3.34
CA ALA A 139 2.15 -4.81 -2.97
C ALA A 139 3.05 -5.40 -1.87
N LEU A 140 2.42 -6.04 -0.90
CA LEU A 140 3.07 -6.91 0.07
C LEU A 140 3.06 -8.33 -0.49
N ILE A 141 4.24 -8.94 -0.60
CA ILE A 141 4.45 -10.27 -1.18
C ILE A 141 5.00 -11.20 -0.13
N TRP A 142 4.50 -12.45 -0.13
CA TRP A 142 4.98 -13.51 0.74
C TRP A 142 5.88 -14.50 0.00
N GLY A 143 6.97 -14.92 0.65
CA GLY A 143 7.85 -16.02 0.23
C GLY A 143 8.67 -15.78 -1.04
N THR A 144 8.57 -14.60 -1.66
CA THR A 144 9.25 -14.29 -2.92
C THR A 144 9.52 -12.79 -3.08
N ASP A 145 10.02 -12.38 -4.23
CA ASP A 145 10.34 -10.99 -4.58
C ASP A 145 9.60 -10.53 -5.85
N HIS A 146 9.66 -9.23 -6.11
CA HIS A 146 9.02 -8.56 -7.25
C HIS A 146 9.31 -9.19 -8.63
N THR A 147 10.42 -9.93 -8.80
CA THR A 147 10.78 -10.55 -10.09
C THR A 147 10.12 -11.90 -10.32
N ARG A 148 9.64 -12.54 -9.26
CA ARG A 148 9.07 -13.91 -9.28
C ARG A 148 7.65 -14.00 -8.75
N ALA A 149 7.16 -12.93 -8.12
CA ALA A 149 5.84 -12.88 -7.53
C ALA A 149 4.74 -13.14 -8.56
N ARG A 150 3.82 -14.03 -8.20
CA ARG A 150 2.57 -14.31 -8.91
C ARG A 150 1.40 -13.68 -8.15
N PRO A 151 0.21 -13.55 -8.75
CA PRO A 151 -0.96 -13.02 -8.04
C PRO A 151 -1.29 -13.73 -6.73
N ALA A 152 -1.02 -15.04 -6.64
CA ALA A 152 -1.21 -15.83 -5.42
C ALA A 152 -0.20 -15.53 -4.31
N ASP A 153 0.93 -14.91 -4.62
CA ASP A 153 1.96 -14.53 -3.65
C ASP A 153 1.70 -13.13 -3.07
N VAL A 154 0.79 -12.37 -3.67
CA VAL A 154 0.38 -11.03 -3.20
C VAL A 154 -0.58 -11.19 -2.04
N VAL A 155 -0.15 -10.74 -0.87
CA VAL A 155 -0.92 -10.82 0.36
C VAL A 155 -1.89 -9.64 0.48
N ASP A 156 -1.41 -8.45 0.14
CA ASP A 156 -2.21 -7.24 0.15
C ASP A 156 -1.61 -6.22 -0.80
N ARG A 157 -2.44 -5.28 -1.27
CA ARG A 157 -2.00 -4.28 -2.23
C ARG A 157 -2.83 -3.01 -2.20
N ILE A 158 -2.17 -1.97 -2.68
CA ILE A 158 -2.61 -0.60 -2.86
C ILE A 158 -2.40 -0.29 -4.34
N GLY A 159 -3.50 -0.06 -5.07
CA GLY A 159 -3.43 0.10 -6.52
C GLY A 159 -3.68 -1.21 -7.27
N ARG A 160 -3.44 -1.17 -8.57
CA ARG A 160 -3.63 -2.32 -9.48
C ARG A 160 -2.59 -2.31 -10.58
N PHE A 161 -2.44 -3.46 -11.25
CA PHE A 161 -1.73 -3.47 -12.53
C PHE A 161 -2.53 -2.64 -13.53
N THR A 162 -1.95 -1.55 -13.99
CA THR A 162 -2.55 -0.71 -15.03
C THR A 162 -2.06 -1.15 -16.40
N THR A 163 -2.93 -1.07 -17.39
CA THR A 163 -2.50 -1.12 -18.79
C THR A 163 -1.99 0.25 -19.24
N ALA A 164 -1.14 0.33 -20.28
CA ALA A 164 -0.64 1.60 -20.83
C ALA A 164 -1.77 2.62 -21.16
N ARG A 165 -2.98 2.13 -21.47
CA ARG A 165 -4.18 2.95 -21.72
C ARG A 165 -4.72 3.63 -20.47
N GLU A 166 -4.58 3.01 -19.30
CA GLU A 166 -5.04 3.55 -18.01
C GLU A 166 -4.03 4.54 -17.41
N VAL A 167 -2.73 4.34 -17.67
CA VAL A 167 -1.66 5.31 -17.37
C VAL A 167 -1.93 6.65 -18.06
N GLN A 168 -2.40 6.62 -19.32
CA GLN A 168 -2.74 7.82 -20.09
C GLN A 168 -3.97 8.59 -19.57
N GLN A 169 -4.87 7.94 -18.83
CA GLN A 169 -6.08 8.58 -18.33
C GLN A 169 -5.89 9.32 -17.00
N ARG A 170 -4.69 9.27 -16.38
CA ARG A 170 -4.36 9.93 -15.10
C ARG A 170 -5.47 9.81 -14.05
N VAL A 171 -6.13 8.66 -13.97
CA VAL A 171 -7.21 8.50 -13.01
C VAL A 171 -6.58 8.05 -11.70
N PRO A 172 -6.56 8.87 -10.63
CA PRO A 172 -5.89 8.55 -9.37
C PRO A 172 -6.67 7.52 -8.55
N LEU A 173 -7.43 6.66 -9.22
CA LEU A 173 -8.34 5.72 -8.62
C LEU A 173 -7.64 4.37 -8.41
N TRP A 174 -7.53 3.96 -7.16
CA TRP A 174 -6.90 2.72 -6.74
C TRP A 174 -7.92 1.78 -6.09
N THR A 175 -7.68 0.49 -6.28
CA THR A 175 -8.39 -0.58 -5.59
C THR A 175 -7.58 -0.92 -4.35
N VAL A 176 -8.24 -1.00 -3.20
CA VAL A 176 -7.67 -1.57 -1.98
C VAL A 176 -8.14 -3.01 -1.89
N CYS A 177 -7.26 -3.93 -1.52
CA CYS A 177 -7.65 -5.32 -1.30
C CYS A 177 -8.84 -5.36 -0.32
N GLY A 178 -9.93 -6.01 -0.75
CA GLY A 178 -11.14 -6.20 0.04
C GLY A 178 -12.18 -5.09 -0.06
N VAL A 179 -11.99 -4.09 -0.94
CA VAL A 179 -12.93 -2.97 -1.12
C VAL A 179 -13.48 -2.93 -2.55
N ALA A 180 -14.80 -2.93 -2.66
CA ALA A 180 -15.54 -2.98 -3.93
C ALA A 180 -15.58 -1.63 -4.69
N SER A 181 -15.20 -0.54 -4.02
CA SER A 181 -15.25 0.82 -4.58
C SER A 181 -13.84 1.37 -4.77
N ARG A 182 -13.62 2.03 -5.91
CA ARG A 182 -12.36 2.76 -6.18
C ARG A 182 -12.21 3.97 -5.26
N VAL A 183 -11.02 4.13 -4.70
CA VAL A 183 -10.63 5.22 -3.79
C VAL A 183 -9.68 6.16 -4.54
N VAL A 184 -9.53 7.43 -4.14
CA VAL A 184 -8.50 8.34 -4.72
C VAL A 184 -7.18 8.20 -3.95
N ALA A 185 -6.05 7.96 -4.60
CA ALA A 185 -4.74 7.73 -3.95
C ALA A 185 -3.94 9.00 -3.73
N ALA A 186 -4.22 10.04 -4.51
CA ALA A 186 -3.53 11.32 -4.40
C ALA A 186 -4.08 12.13 -3.22
N ASP A 187 -3.17 12.80 -2.50
CA ASP A 187 -3.49 13.74 -1.40
C ASP A 187 -4.37 13.13 -0.29
N VAL A 188 -4.01 11.93 0.15
CA VAL A 188 -4.84 11.07 0.98
C VAL A 188 -4.11 10.51 2.20
N LEU A 189 -4.84 10.38 3.31
CA LEU A 189 -4.57 9.42 4.37
C LEU A 189 -5.63 8.31 4.32
N LEU A 190 -5.18 7.07 4.13
CA LEU A 190 -6.02 5.90 4.33
C LEU A 190 -5.69 5.21 5.63
N THR A 191 -6.74 4.79 6.33
CA THR A 191 -6.65 3.97 7.53
C THR A 191 -7.57 2.77 7.39
N ARG A 192 -7.03 1.58 7.67
CA ARG A 192 -7.71 0.29 7.66
C ARG A 192 -7.64 -0.35 9.05
N ALA A 193 -8.82 -0.68 9.59
CA ALA A 193 -9.00 -1.38 10.86
C ALA A 193 -9.87 -2.64 10.69
#